data_AF-X1A2Q2-F1
#
_entry.id   AF-X1A2Q2-F1
#
_cell.length_a   1.000
_cell.length_b   1.000
_cell.length_c   1.000
_cell.angle_alpha   90.00
_cell.angle_beta   90.00
_cell.angle_gamma   90.00
#
_symmetry.space_group_name_H-M   'P 1'
#
loop_
_entity.id
_entity.type
_entity.pdbx_description
1 polymer ?
#
loop_
_entity_poly.entity_id
_entity_poly.type
_entity_poly.pdbx_seq_one_letter_code
_entity_poly.pdbx_strand_id
1 'polypeptide(L)'
;RHYIFLVVVSVNGSVVHSPTYTSQPDLSFFIYEYIVTTNTGSTIQVTASCIEGGSLTRTLGDTNQPPAGDIPGYMGLYLVIVVSVISLLTLYRKKLNKLK
;
A
#
# COMPACT_ATOMS: atom_id res chain seq x y z
N ARG A 1 7.62 6.13 -19.29
CA ARG A 1 7.75 4.70 -19.65
C ARG A 1 7.64 3.99 -18.32
N HIS A 2 6.54 3.28 -18.11
CA HIS A 2 6.19 2.68 -16.82
C HIS A 2 6.95 1.36 -16.67
N TYR A 3 7.83 1.27 -15.67
CA TYR A 3 8.55 0.04 -15.34
C TYR A 3 8.95 -0.05 -13.87
N ILE A 4 9.19 -1.28 -13.39
CA ILE A 4 9.78 -1.54 -12.07
C ILE A 4 11.26 -1.16 -12.11
N PHE A 5 11.68 -0.14 -11.36
CA PHE A 5 13.08 0.31 -11.35
C PHE A 5 13.92 -0.35 -10.25
N LEU A 6 13.29 -0.85 -9.20
CA LEU A 6 13.96 -1.47 -8.06
C LEU A 6 13.11 -2.63 -7.54
N VAL A 7 13.77 -3.76 -7.30
CA VAL A 7 13.20 -4.85 -6.49
C VAL A 7 14.10 -5.08 -5.30
N VAL A 8 13.52 -5.15 -4.11
CA VAL A 8 14.22 -5.51 -2.87
C VAL A 8 13.66 -6.83 -2.40
N VAL A 9 14.52 -7.83 -2.24
CA VAL A 9 14.18 -9.12 -1.65
C VAL A 9 14.87 -9.21 -0.29
N SER A 10 14.09 -9.36 0.77
CA SER A 10 14.58 -9.54 2.12
C SER A 10 14.16 -10.87 2.71
N VAL A 11 15.02 -11.45 3.54
CA VAL A 11 14.77 -12.67 4.31
C VAL A 11 14.93 -12.30 5.78
N ASN A 12 13.88 -12.53 6.58
CA ASN A 12 13.83 -12.14 8.00
C ASN A 12 14.20 -10.67 8.25
N GLY A 13 13.78 -9.78 7.35
CA GLY A 13 14.07 -8.34 7.41
C GLY A 13 15.46 -7.94 6.88
N SER A 14 16.36 -8.88 6.61
CA SER A 14 17.68 -8.58 6.01
C SER A 14 17.58 -8.60 4.50
N VAL A 15 18.04 -7.53 3.83
CA VAL A 15 18.08 -7.47 2.36
C VAL A 15 19.09 -8.48 1.82
N VAL A 16 18.65 -9.35 0.91
CA VAL A 16 19.46 -10.36 0.23
C VAL A 16 19.69 -9.98 -1.24
N HIS A 17 18.67 -9.41 -1.90
CA HIS A 17 18.79 -8.89 -3.26
C HIS A 17 18.25 -7.46 -3.34
N SER A 18 18.89 -6.64 -4.17
CA SER A 18 18.44 -5.27 -4.46
C SER A 18 18.68 -4.86 -5.94
N PRO A 19 18.26 -5.65 -6.93
CA PRO A 19 18.46 -5.33 -8.34
C PRO A 19 17.70 -4.07 -8.76
N THR A 20 18.36 -3.27 -9.59
CA THR A 20 17.77 -2.13 -10.28
C THR A 20 17.60 -2.44 -11.76
N TYR A 21 16.53 -1.91 -12.35
CA TYR A 21 16.22 -2.09 -13.76
C TYR A 21 16.04 -0.73 -14.43
N THR A 22 16.25 -0.68 -15.75
CA THR A 22 16.04 0.50 -16.61
C THR A 22 14.92 0.31 -17.63
N SER A 23 14.37 -0.92 -17.68
CA SER A 23 13.28 -1.34 -18.56
C SER A 23 12.65 -2.63 -18.03
N GLN A 24 11.41 -2.92 -18.43
CA GLN A 24 10.76 -4.21 -18.14
C GLN A 24 10.64 -5.08 -19.41
N PRO A 25 10.65 -6.42 -19.29
CA PRO A 25 10.62 -7.33 -20.44
C PRO A 25 9.35 -7.23 -21.29
N ASP A 26 8.19 -7.08 -20.65
CA ASP A 26 6.88 -6.98 -21.29
C ASP A 26 5.99 -5.99 -20.53
N LEU A 27 5.06 -5.31 -21.21
CA LEU A 27 4.19 -4.29 -20.63
C LEU A 27 2.97 -4.84 -19.86
N SER A 28 2.56 -6.07 -20.18
CA SER A 28 1.34 -6.71 -19.66
C SER A 28 1.63 -7.77 -18.61
N PHE A 29 2.64 -8.62 -18.84
CA PHE A 29 2.97 -9.71 -17.94
C PHE A 29 4.46 -10.08 -18.05
N PHE A 30 5.15 -10.04 -16.92
CA PHE A 30 6.55 -10.42 -16.83
C PHE A 30 6.83 -11.12 -15.49
N ILE A 31 7.91 -11.90 -15.44
CA ILE A 31 8.36 -12.62 -14.25
C ILE A 31 9.83 -12.26 -13.99
N TYR A 32 10.15 -11.95 -12.74
CA TYR A 32 11.53 -11.89 -12.25
C TYR A 32 11.77 -13.06 -11.31
N GLU A 33 12.88 -13.78 -11.54
CA GLU A 33 13.25 -14.94 -10.73
C GLU A 33 14.42 -14.61 -9.82
N TYR A 34 14.29 -14.95 -8.53
CA TYR A 34 15.32 -14.72 -7.52
C TYR A 34 15.53 -15.99 -6.70
N ILE A 35 16.76 -16.50 -6.70
CA ILE A 35 17.14 -17.63 -5.84
C ILE A 35 17.47 -17.07 -4.46
N VAL A 36 16.80 -17.58 -3.43
CA VAL A 36 17.03 -17.21 -2.02
C VAL A 36 17.28 -18.47 -1.19
N THR A 37 18.30 -18.42 -0.34
CA THR A 37 18.55 -19.48 0.65
C THR A 37 17.83 -19.10 1.94
N THR A 38 16.98 -19.99 2.46
CA THR A 38 16.19 -19.75 3.67
C THR A 38 16.20 -20.96 4.60
N ASN A 39 15.97 -20.70 5.89
CA ASN A 39 15.72 -21.75 6.88
C ASN A 39 14.21 -21.92 7.09
N THR A 40 13.78 -23.07 7.61
CA THR A 40 12.37 -23.32 7.97
C THR A 40 11.85 -22.22 8.89
N GLY A 41 10.68 -21.67 8.56
CA GLY A 41 10.05 -20.56 9.30
C GLY A 41 10.57 -19.16 8.95
N SER A 42 11.43 -19.03 7.94
CA SER A 42 11.87 -17.70 7.48
C SER A 42 10.74 -16.97 6.75
N THR A 43 10.67 -15.66 6.96
CA THR A 43 9.79 -14.76 6.22
C THR A 43 10.56 -14.16 5.05
N ILE A 44 10.04 -14.31 3.84
CA ILE A 44 10.57 -13.66 2.63
C ILE A 44 9.67 -12.48 2.32
N GLN A 45 10.23 -11.29 2.16
CA GLN A 45 9.50 -10.12 1.72
C GLN A 45 10.11 -9.61 0.41
N VAL A 46 9.24 -9.34 -0.57
CA VAL A 46 9.61 -8.79 -1.87
C VAL A 46 8.89 -7.49 -2.06
N THR A 47 9.64 -6.41 -2.25
CA THR A 47 9.12 -5.08 -2.54
C THR A 47 9.59 -4.65 -3.93
N ALA A 48 8.63 -4.43 -4.83
CA ALA A 48 8.88 -3.89 -6.17
C ALA A 48 8.45 -2.42 -6.21
N SER A 49 9.33 -1.56 -6.71
CA SER A 49 9.09 -0.11 -6.80
C SER A 49 9.05 0.33 -8.26
N CYS A 50 8.06 1.17 -8.59
CA CYS A 50 7.85 1.67 -9.94
C CYS A 50 8.54 3.02 -10.15
N ILE A 51 9.10 3.24 -11.35
CA ILE A 51 9.78 4.48 -11.73
C ILE A 51 8.85 5.71 -11.71
N GLU A 52 7.56 5.51 -11.99
CA GLU A 52 6.55 6.57 -11.99
C GLU A 52 6.00 6.84 -10.57
N GLY A 53 6.47 6.06 -9.59
CA GLY A 53 6.03 6.12 -8.19
C GLY A 53 5.11 4.94 -7.82
N GLY A 54 5.07 4.65 -6.52
CA GLY A 54 4.36 3.51 -5.97
C GLY A 54 5.23 2.27 -5.75
N SER A 55 4.76 1.39 -4.88
CA SER A 55 5.42 0.12 -4.58
C SER A 55 4.39 -0.96 -4.28
N LEU A 56 4.77 -2.21 -4.54
CA LEU A 56 4.02 -3.40 -4.18
C LEU A 56 4.92 -4.26 -3.29
N THR A 57 4.43 -4.58 -2.10
CA THR A 57 5.12 -5.49 -1.18
C THR A 57 4.31 -6.78 -1.03
N ARG A 58 4.99 -7.91 -1.13
CA ARG A 58 4.44 -9.24 -0.87
C ARG A 58 5.32 -9.99 0.10
N THR A 59 4.68 -10.72 1.01
CA THR A 59 5.35 -11.51 2.03
C THR A 59 4.98 -12.98 1.83
N LEU A 60 5.97 -13.86 1.91
CA LEU A 60 5.81 -15.31 1.89
C LEU A 60 6.36 -15.88 3.22
N GLY A 61 5.67 -16.85 3.79
CA GLY A 61 6.09 -17.53 5.02
C GLY A 61 5.65 -16.86 6.32
N ASP A 62 4.86 -15.79 6.26
CA ASP A 62 4.16 -15.26 7.43
C ASP A 62 2.78 -15.93 7.55
N THR A 63 2.62 -16.86 8.49
CA THR A 63 1.32 -17.47 8.80
C THR A 63 0.36 -16.51 9.50
N ASN A 64 0.79 -15.27 9.79
CA ASN A 64 0.00 -14.23 10.43
C ASN A 64 -0.19 -13.01 9.54
N GLN A 65 -0.50 -13.18 8.25
CA GLN A 65 -0.89 -12.06 7.42
C GLN A 65 -2.19 -11.43 7.99
N PRO A 66 -2.17 -10.20 8.54
CA PRO A 66 -3.41 -9.49 8.80
C PRO A 66 -4.08 -9.25 7.44
N PRO A 67 -5.41 -9.36 7.32
CA PRO A 67 -6.08 -8.99 6.08
C PRO A 67 -5.63 -7.58 5.70
N ALA A 68 -5.28 -7.40 4.41
CA ALA A 68 -4.83 -6.13 3.88
C ALA A 68 -5.68 -5.00 4.45
N GLY A 69 -5.04 -4.03 5.10
CA GLY A 69 -5.66 -2.86 5.71
C GLY A 69 -6.18 -1.88 4.66
N ASP A 70 -6.85 -2.38 3.63
CA ASP A 70 -7.64 -1.58 2.72
C ASP A 70 -8.79 -1.02 3.55
N ILE A 71 -8.66 0.25 3.96
CA ILE A 71 -9.77 1.01 4.51
C ILE A 71 -10.86 0.96 3.43
N PRO A 72 -12.00 0.29 3.69
CA PRO A 72 -13.03 0.18 2.68
C PRO A 72 -13.49 1.59 2.29
N GLY A 73 -13.62 1.88 1.00
CA GLY A 73 -13.89 3.25 0.52
C GLY A 73 -15.12 3.91 1.16
N TYR A 74 -16.07 3.10 1.66
CA TYR A 74 -17.23 3.58 2.41
C TYR A 74 -16.88 4.20 3.78
N MET A 75 -15.78 3.78 4.44
CA MET A 75 -15.33 4.37 5.71
C MET A 75 -14.79 5.79 5.52
N GLY A 76 -14.08 6.04 4.41
CA GLY A 76 -13.65 7.38 4.02
C GLY A 76 -14.86 8.27 3.69
N LEU A 77 -15.82 7.74 2.94
CA LEU A 77 -17.07 8.45 2.62
C LEU A 77 -17.88 8.80 3.89
N TYR A 78 -17.95 7.87 4.85
CA TYR A 78 -18.67 8.06 6.11
C TYR A 78 -18.13 9.26 6.90
N LEU A 79 -16.80 9.38 7.03
CA LEU A 79 -16.18 10.51 7.75
C LEU A 79 -16.50 11.85 7.08
N VAL A 80 -16.49 11.92 5.75
CA VAL A 80 -16.84 13.15 5.01
C VAL A 80 -18.29 13.56 5.27
N ILE A 81 -19.22 12.60 5.24
CA ILE A 81 -20.65 12.85 5.49
C ILE A 81 -20.86 13.34 6.92
N VAL A 82 -20.27 12.68 7.93
CA VAL A 82 -20.43 13.05 9.34
C VAL A 82 -19.91 14.47 9.60
N VAL A 83 -18.71 14.81 9.11
CA VAL A 83 -18.13 16.15 9.27
C VAL A 83 -18.98 17.21 8.57
N SER A 84 -19.52 16.90 7.40
CA SER A 84 -20.41 17.81 6.66
C SER A 84 -21.71 18.09 7.43
N VAL A 85 -22.35 17.04 7.97
CA VAL A 85 -23.59 17.18 8.75
C VAL A 85 -23.36 17.97 10.04
N ILE A 86 -22.28 17.68 10.77
CA ILE A 86 -21.93 18.43 11.99
C ILE A 86 -21.65 19.91 11.66
N SER A 87 -20.93 20.18 10.58
CA SER A 87 -20.68 21.54 10.11
C SER A 87 -21.99 22.27 9.78
N LEU A 88 -22.91 21.61 9.09
CA LEU A 88 -24.21 22.19 8.76
C LEU A 88 -25.05 22.48 10.02
N LEU A 89 -25.08 21.54 10.97
CA LEU A 89 -25.80 21.69 12.24
C LEU A 89 -25.25 22.82 13.09
N THR A 90 -23.92 22.96 13.17
CA THR A 90 -23.28 24.04 13.92
C THR A 90 -23.54 25.41 13.28
N LEU A 91 -23.52 25.51 11.95
CA LEU A 91 -23.89 26.72 11.23
C LEU A 91 -25.37 27.07 11.42
N TYR A 92 -26.27 26.08 11.36
CA TYR A 92 -27.70 26.28 11.57
C TYR A 92 -28.01 26.77 13.00
N ARG A 93 -27.40 26.15 14.02
CA ARG A 93 -27.50 26.59 15.41
C ARG A 93 -26.99 28.02 15.60
N LYS A 94 -25.85 28.37 14.98
CA LYS A 94 -25.33 29.75 15.01
C LYS A 94 -26.30 30.74 14.37
N LYS A 95 -26.96 30.36 13.27
CA LYS A 95 -27.96 31.22 12.61
C LYS A 95 -29.21 31.42 13.47
N LEU A 96 -29.74 30.36 14.08
CA LEU A 96 -30.88 30.45 15.01
C LEU A 96 -30.60 31.36 16.21
N ASN A 97 -29.40 31.26 16.80
CA ASN A 97 -29.01 32.10 17.93
C ASN A 97 -28.82 33.58 17.56
N LYS A 98 -28.66 33.92 16.26
CA LYS A 98 -28.62 35.31 15.78
C LYS A 98 -29.99 35.87 15.41
N LEU A 99 -31.00 35.02 15.28
CA LEU A 99 -32.39 35.38 14.93
C LEU A 99 -33.27 35.56 16.17
N LYS A 100 -32.75 35.22 17.36
CA LYS A 100 -33.35 35.45 18.68
C LYS A 100 -32.69 36.64 19.34
#